data_AF-A0A7K4H0K4-F1
#
_entry.id   AF-A0A7K4H0K4-F1
#
_cell.length_a   1.000
_cell.length_b   1.000
_cell.length_c   1.000
_cell.angle_alpha   90.00
_cell.angle_beta   90.00
_cell.angle_gamma   90.00
#
_symmetry.space_group_name_H-M   'P 1'
#
loop_
_entity.id
_entity.type
_entity.pdbx_description
1 polymer ?
#
loop_
_entity_poly.entity_id
_entity_poly.type
_entity_poly.pdbx_seq_one_letter_code
_entity_poly.pdbx_strand_id
1 'polypeptide(L)'
;MREKKKRKNLRFFNEAVEYIDKFDTPDNFFEENTVSLEIGDSNSTFLRDEMLNELNNLRDIIKNNPDLKLKSLTKVEKQIFHKFINFYSKCPICGNLNHFFNLKRAYFDEEKKLLIEKLIRLMTLNNRKLNKFNLQLGVPCCNCYKNFYEE
;
A
#
# COMPACT_ATOMS: atom_id res chain seq x y z
N MET A 1 18.77 40.25 -10.90
CA MET A 1 17.51 39.54 -10.55
C MET A 1 17.86 38.10 -10.19
N ARG A 2 17.65 37.66 -8.95
CA ARG A 2 17.89 36.26 -8.56
C ARG A 2 16.63 35.44 -8.89
N GLU A 3 16.75 34.52 -9.85
CA GLU A 3 15.68 33.60 -10.20
C GLU A 3 15.30 32.75 -8.99
N LYS A 4 14.03 32.84 -8.56
CA LYS A 4 13.46 31.95 -7.55
C LYS A 4 13.37 30.55 -8.16
N LYS A 5 14.39 29.70 -7.94
CA LYS A 5 14.32 28.26 -8.21
C LYS A 5 13.05 27.71 -7.56
N LYS A 6 12.06 27.33 -8.38
CA LYS A 6 10.86 26.60 -7.92
C LYS A 6 11.35 25.34 -7.20
N ARG A 7 11.17 25.28 -5.88
CA ARG A 7 11.45 24.09 -5.08
C ARG A 7 10.61 22.95 -5.66
N LYS A 8 11.26 21.97 -6.29
CA LYS A 8 10.59 20.74 -6.70
C LYS A 8 10.13 20.08 -5.40
N ASN A 9 8.81 19.99 -5.18
CA ASN A 9 8.28 19.21 -4.06
C ASN A 9 8.81 17.78 -4.22
N LEU A 10 9.59 17.33 -3.23
CA LEU A 10 10.06 15.96 -3.14
C LEU A 10 8.82 15.09 -3.06
N ARG A 11 8.67 14.19 -4.03
CA ARG A 11 7.41 13.47 -4.27
C ARG A 11 7.15 12.36 -3.26
N PHE A 12 8.12 12.04 -2.40
CA PHE A 12 8.19 10.76 -1.68
C PHE A 12 8.82 10.90 -0.29
N PHE A 13 8.50 11.95 0.47
CA PHE A 13 9.04 12.09 1.83
C PHE A 13 8.56 10.95 2.73
N ASN A 14 7.31 10.47 2.59
CA ASN A 14 6.81 9.34 3.38
C ASN A 14 7.48 8.00 3.06
N GLU A 15 7.66 7.69 1.78
CA GLU A 15 8.33 6.44 1.36
C GLU A 15 9.79 6.41 1.84
N ALA A 16 10.48 7.56 1.79
CA ALA A 16 11.83 7.68 2.31
C ALA A 16 11.88 7.54 3.85
N VAL A 17 10.89 8.08 4.56
CA VAL A 17 10.76 7.91 6.02
C VAL A 17 10.54 6.44 6.38
N GLU A 18 9.64 5.75 5.70
CA GLU A 18 9.43 4.30 5.88
C GLU A 18 10.68 3.47 5.63
N TYR A 19 11.50 3.88 4.66
CA TYR A 19 12.74 3.17 4.36
C TYR A 19 13.75 3.33 5.50
N ILE A 20 13.83 4.50 6.13
CA ILE A 20 14.75 4.75 7.26
C ILE A 20 14.32 3.97 8.50
N ASP A 21 13.04 4.00 8.85
CA ASP A 21 12.50 3.31 10.04
C ASP A 21 12.75 1.79 10.00
N LYS A 22 12.80 1.18 8.80
CA LYS A 22 13.09 -0.26 8.64
C LYS A 22 14.49 -0.68 9.07
N PHE A 23 15.48 0.23 9.06
CA PHE A 23 16.85 -0.09 9.46
C PHE A 23 17.12 0.17 10.95
N ASP A 24 16.18 0.78 11.67
CA ASP A 24 16.27 1.01 13.12
C ASP A 24 15.65 -0.15 13.94
N THR A 25 14.90 -1.05 13.30
CA THR A 25 14.37 -2.26 13.94
C THR A 25 15.29 -3.46 13.69
N PRO A 26 15.83 -4.14 14.73
CA PRO A 26 16.63 -5.34 14.53
C PRO A 26 15.78 -6.46 13.92
N ASP A 27 16.17 -6.90 12.72
CA ASP A 27 15.60 -8.02 11.98
C ASP A 27 15.52 -9.27 12.86
N ASN A 28 14.32 -9.83 13.00
CA ASN A 28 14.10 -11.09 13.68
C ASN A 28 13.17 -11.98 12.85
N PHE A 29 13.72 -13.13 12.45
CA PHE A 29 13.09 -14.36 11.95
C PHE A 29 12.73 -14.47 10.45
N PHE A 30 13.68 -15.01 9.69
CA PHE A 30 13.37 -16.07 8.71
C PHE A 30 13.16 -17.37 9.49
N GLU A 31 11.94 -17.91 9.52
CA GLU A 31 11.71 -19.29 9.92
C GLU A 31 11.80 -20.20 8.69
N GLU A 32 12.84 -21.03 8.66
CA GLU A 32 12.98 -22.14 7.70
C GLU A 32 12.01 -23.27 8.08
N ASN A 33 10.92 -23.41 7.34
CA ASN A 33 10.08 -24.60 7.40
C ASN A 33 10.78 -25.74 6.65
N THR A 34 11.50 -26.60 7.38
CA THR A 34 12.04 -27.87 6.87
C THR A 34 11.04 -29.00 7.16
N VAL A 35 10.29 -29.43 6.15
CA VAL A 35 9.41 -30.61 6.23
C VAL A 35 10.18 -31.83 5.74
N SER A 36 10.24 -32.88 6.57
CA SER A 36 10.85 -34.17 6.21
C SER A 36 9.88 -35.00 5.36
N LEU A 37 10.36 -35.47 4.20
CA LEU A 37 9.60 -36.28 3.24
C LEU A 37 9.76 -37.78 3.51
N GLU A 38 8.66 -38.49 3.75
CA GLU A 38 8.57 -39.94 3.64
C GLU A 38 8.11 -40.32 2.22
N ILE A 39 8.89 -41.19 1.56
CA ILE A 39 8.75 -41.54 0.15
C ILE A 39 7.88 -42.80 0.02
N GLY A 40 6.67 -42.64 -0.54
CA GLY A 40 5.82 -43.71 -1.05
C GLY A 40 5.52 -43.50 -2.54
N ASP A 41 5.46 -44.58 -3.31
CA ASP A 41 5.47 -44.70 -4.80
C ASP A 41 4.31 -44.04 -5.59
N SER A 42 3.81 -42.88 -5.16
CA SER A 42 2.77 -42.06 -5.83
C SER A 42 3.30 -40.73 -6.39
N ASN A 43 4.63 -40.56 -6.38
CA ASN A 43 5.32 -39.26 -6.38
C ASN A 43 5.25 -38.43 -7.67
N SER A 44 4.94 -39.00 -8.83
CA SER A 44 4.99 -38.25 -10.09
C SER A 44 3.85 -37.25 -10.25
N THR A 45 2.68 -37.55 -9.69
CA THR A 45 1.49 -36.69 -9.79
C THR A 45 1.48 -35.68 -8.66
N PHE A 46 1.89 -36.09 -7.45
CA PHE A 46 2.00 -35.20 -6.29
C PHE A 46 2.96 -34.04 -6.51
N LEU A 47 4.20 -34.32 -6.94
CA LEU A 47 5.19 -33.25 -7.20
C LEU A 47 4.72 -32.32 -8.33
N ARG A 48 4.07 -32.87 -9.36
CA ARG A 48 3.52 -32.08 -10.45
C ARG A 48 2.43 -31.13 -9.96
N ASP A 49 1.52 -31.62 -9.13
CA ASP A 49 0.41 -30.83 -8.61
C ASP A 49 0.90 -29.76 -7.63
N GLU A 50 1.88 -30.08 -6.79
CA GLU A 50 2.56 -29.13 -5.91
C GLU A 50 3.26 -28.01 -6.71
N MET A 51 4.03 -28.38 -7.75
CA MET A 51 4.66 -27.40 -8.64
C MET A 51 3.63 -26.53 -9.37
N LEU A 52 2.51 -27.10 -9.83
CA LEU A 52 1.44 -26.33 -10.46
C LEU A 52 0.80 -25.35 -9.47
N ASN A 53 0.62 -25.76 -8.21
CA ASN A 53 0.10 -24.91 -7.16
C ASN A 53 1.04 -23.75 -6.86
N GLU A 54 2.35 -24.01 -6.75
CA GLU A 54 3.37 -22.97 -6.57
C GLU A 54 3.45 -22.01 -7.76
N LEU A 55 3.32 -22.51 -9.00
CA LEU A 55 3.26 -21.66 -10.19
C LEU A 55 2.01 -20.76 -10.19
N ASN A 56 0.87 -21.26 -9.72
CA ASN A 56 -0.33 -20.45 -9.55
C ASN A 56 -0.16 -19.39 -8.46
N ASN A 57 0.43 -19.75 -7.31
CA ASN A 57 0.76 -18.81 -6.24
C ASN A 57 1.68 -17.68 -6.74
N LEU A 58 2.74 -18.03 -7.47
CA LEU A 58 3.66 -17.07 -8.07
C LEU A 58 2.94 -16.16 -9.07
N ARG A 59 2.09 -16.71 -9.92
CA ARG A 59 1.27 -15.95 -10.87
C ARG A 59 0.40 -14.92 -10.15
N ASP A 60 -0.24 -15.31 -9.05
CA ASP A 60 -1.12 -14.43 -8.29
C ASP A 60 -0.34 -13.34 -7.54
N ILE A 61 0.84 -13.66 -6.99
CA ILE A 61 1.75 -12.69 -6.38
C ILE A 61 2.19 -11.64 -7.42
N ILE A 62 2.58 -12.08 -8.62
CA ILE A 62 3.01 -11.19 -9.70
C ILE A 62 1.83 -10.33 -10.19
N LYS A 63 0.66 -10.92 -10.42
CA LYS A 63 -0.54 -10.21 -10.89
C LYS A 63 -0.99 -9.14 -9.88
N ASN A 64 -0.87 -9.42 -8.59
CA ASN A 64 -1.26 -8.52 -7.52
C ASN A 64 -0.14 -7.57 -7.07
N ASN A 65 1.00 -7.56 -7.76
CA ASN A 65 2.10 -6.67 -7.42
C ASN A 65 1.75 -5.20 -7.70
N PRO A 66 1.69 -4.33 -6.66
CA PRO A 66 1.28 -2.94 -6.81
C PRO A 66 2.28 -2.09 -7.60
N ASP A 67 3.55 -2.50 -7.70
CA ASP A 67 4.58 -1.76 -8.45
C ASP A 67 4.39 -1.93 -9.96
N LEU A 68 4.03 -3.15 -10.38
CA LEU A 68 3.70 -3.43 -11.78
C LEU A 68 2.44 -2.68 -12.20
N LYS A 69 1.40 -2.70 -11.35
CA LYS A 69 0.17 -1.93 -11.58
C LYS A 69 0.43 -0.42 -11.66
N LEU A 70 1.33 0.12 -10.84
CA LEU A 70 1.72 1.53 -10.90
C LEU A 70 2.45 1.89 -12.20
N LYS A 71 3.32 1.00 -12.71
CA LYS A 71 4.03 1.22 -13.97
C LYS A 71 3.08 1.26 -15.16
N SER A 72 2.06 0.39 -15.19
CA SER A 72 1.08 0.30 -16.26
C SER A 72 0.07 1.45 -16.31
N LEU A 73 -0.05 2.27 -15.25
CA LEU A 73 -0.95 3.41 -15.23
C LEU A 73 -0.61 4.46 -16.32
N THR A 74 -1.65 5.03 -16.91
CA THR A 74 -1.57 6.20 -17.79
C THR A 74 -1.05 7.43 -17.03
N LYS A 75 -0.64 8.47 -17.77
CA LYS A 75 -0.15 9.72 -17.16
C LYS A 75 -1.19 10.40 -16.25
N VAL A 76 -2.47 10.31 -16.61
CA VAL A 76 -3.58 10.89 -15.84
C VAL A 76 -3.82 10.11 -14.55
N GLU A 77 -3.89 8.78 -14.65
CA GLU A 77 -4.07 7.91 -13.48
C GLU A 77 -2.91 8.02 -12.50
N LYS A 78 -1.67 8.13 -12.98
CA LYS A 78 -0.50 8.40 -12.13
C LYS A 78 -0.66 9.71 -11.36
N GLN A 79 -1.21 10.75 -11.96
CA GLN A 79 -1.46 12.01 -11.24
C GLN A 79 -2.53 11.86 -10.17
N ILE A 80 -3.60 11.10 -10.44
CA ILE A 80 -4.65 10.81 -9.45
C ILE A 80 -4.06 10.02 -8.29
N PHE A 81 -3.30 8.97 -8.57
CA PHE A 81 -2.58 8.18 -7.58
C PHE A 81 -1.67 9.06 -6.70
N HIS A 82 -0.83 9.91 -7.30
CA HIS A 82 0.04 10.79 -6.51
C HIS A 82 -0.74 11.79 -5.65
N LYS A 83 -1.86 12.32 -6.15
CA LYS A 83 -2.74 13.16 -5.34
C LYS A 83 -3.33 12.37 -4.18
N PHE A 84 -3.75 11.13 -4.42
CA PHE A 84 -4.33 10.26 -3.40
C PHE A 84 -3.35 9.99 -2.27
N ILE A 85 -2.14 9.56 -2.61
CA ILE A 85 -1.06 9.32 -1.64
C ILE A 85 -0.78 10.59 -0.82
N ASN A 86 -0.65 11.74 -1.47
CA ASN A 86 -0.33 12.98 -0.76
C ASN A 86 -1.48 13.44 0.15
N PHE A 87 -2.72 13.31 -0.32
CA PHE A 87 -3.89 13.74 0.45
C PHE A 87 -4.10 12.89 1.71
N TYR A 88 -3.94 11.57 1.58
CA TYR A 88 -4.10 10.63 2.69
C TYR A 88 -2.79 10.28 3.40
N SER A 89 -1.73 11.08 3.19
CA SER A 89 -0.40 10.86 3.77
C SER A 89 -0.34 11.03 5.29
N LYS A 90 -1.33 11.69 5.90
CA LYS A 90 -1.42 11.93 7.34
C LYS A 90 -2.68 11.30 7.91
N CYS A 91 -2.54 10.64 9.05
CA CYS A 91 -3.65 10.07 9.79
C CYS A 91 -4.52 11.20 10.39
N PRO A 92 -5.85 11.18 10.19
CA PRO A 92 -6.75 12.18 10.77
C PRO A 92 -6.92 12.01 12.29
N ILE A 93 -6.54 10.86 12.86
CA ILE A 93 -6.74 10.57 14.28
C ILE A 93 -5.53 11.03 15.11
N CYS A 94 -4.33 10.58 14.74
CA CYS A 94 -3.10 10.86 15.49
C CYS A 94 -2.16 11.85 14.82
N GLY A 95 -2.43 12.28 13.58
CA GLY A 95 -1.58 13.20 12.83
C GLY A 95 -0.29 12.60 12.25
N ASN A 96 0.07 11.38 12.62
CA ASN A 96 1.27 10.69 12.13
C ASN A 96 1.18 10.36 10.63
N LEU A 97 2.33 10.13 10.00
CA LEU A 97 2.39 9.73 8.60
C LEU A 97 1.81 8.33 8.41
N ASN A 98 0.99 8.19 7.38
CA ASN A 98 0.53 6.90 6.90
C ASN A 98 1.63 6.23 6.06
N HIS A 99 1.76 4.92 6.25
CA HIS A 99 2.64 4.11 5.41
C HIS A 99 2.18 4.14 3.95
N PHE A 100 3.04 4.67 3.09
CA PHE A 100 2.97 4.67 1.64
C PHE A 100 2.69 3.27 1.11
N PHE A 101 3.37 2.24 1.62
CA PHE A 101 3.12 0.86 1.18
C PHE A 101 1.65 0.46 1.38
N ASN A 102 1.08 0.78 2.54
CA ASN A 102 -0.31 0.46 2.86
C ASN A 102 -1.30 1.24 2.00
N LEU A 103 -1.07 2.55 1.81
CA LEU A 103 -1.90 3.39 0.95
C LEU A 103 -1.83 2.94 -0.51
N LYS A 104 -0.64 2.58 -1.00
CA LYS A 104 -0.41 2.06 -2.35
C LYS A 104 -1.12 0.73 -2.55
N ARG A 105 -0.96 -0.21 -1.62
CA ARG A 105 -1.65 -1.50 -1.66
C ARG A 105 -3.17 -1.31 -1.67
N ALA A 106 -3.69 -0.46 -0.78
CA ALA A 106 -5.12 -0.16 -0.72
C ALA A 106 -5.65 0.46 -2.03
N TYR A 107 -4.89 1.35 -2.68
CA TYR A 107 -5.29 1.96 -3.95
C TYR A 107 -5.46 0.94 -5.09
N PHE A 108 -4.62 -0.10 -5.11
CA PHE A 108 -4.65 -1.16 -6.14
C PHE A 108 -5.42 -2.41 -5.73
N ASP A 109 -6.08 -2.38 -4.57
CA ASP A 109 -6.89 -3.45 -4.03
C ASP A 109 -8.26 -3.48 -4.73
N GLU A 110 -8.52 -4.54 -5.49
CA GLU A 110 -9.74 -4.67 -6.30
C GLU A 110 -10.98 -4.86 -5.44
N GLU A 111 -10.86 -5.51 -4.28
CA GLU A 111 -11.97 -5.74 -3.34
C GLU A 111 -12.47 -4.41 -2.74
N LYS A 112 -11.56 -3.44 -2.60
CA LYS A 112 -11.84 -2.12 -2.02
C LYS A 112 -12.06 -1.04 -3.06
N LYS A 113 -12.18 -1.39 -4.34
CA LYS A 113 -12.30 -0.43 -5.45
C LYS A 113 -13.39 0.62 -5.22
N LEU A 114 -14.58 0.21 -4.77
CA LEU A 114 -15.70 1.12 -4.46
C LEU A 114 -15.37 2.12 -3.34
N LEU A 115 -14.63 1.68 -2.31
CA LEU A 115 -14.17 2.54 -1.23
C LEU A 115 -13.14 3.56 -1.74
N ILE A 116 -12.17 3.11 -2.54
CA ILE A 116 -11.13 3.96 -3.13
C ILE A 116 -11.75 5.01 -4.05
N GLU A 117 -12.72 4.64 -4.90
CA GLU A 117 -13.44 5.59 -5.76
C GLU A 117 -14.15 6.67 -4.95
N LYS A 118 -14.80 6.30 -3.83
CA LYS A 118 -15.41 7.26 -2.91
C LYS A 118 -14.35 8.18 -2.28
N LEU A 119 -13.22 7.64 -1.82
CA LEU A 119 -12.12 8.43 -1.26
C LEU A 119 -11.54 9.41 -2.28
N ILE A 120 -11.40 9.01 -3.55
CA ILE A 120 -10.95 9.91 -4.62
C ILE A 120 -11.96 11.04 -4.85
N ARG A 121 -13.27 10.75 -4.83
CA ARG A 121 -14.31 11.79 -4.91
C ARG A 121 -14.28 12.73 -3.70
N LEU A 122 -14.00 12.23 -2.50
CA LEU A 122 -13.87 13.06 -1.31
C LEU A 122 -12.68 14.03 -1.40
N MET A 123 -11.60 13.64 -2.07
CA MET A 123 -10.47 14.55 -2.32
C MET A 123 -10.84 15.74 -3.22
N THR A 124 -11.81 15.58 -4.12
CA THR A 124 -12.24 16.65 -5.04
C THR A 124 -13.33 17.55 -4.45
N LEU A 125 -13.99 17.10 -3.37
CA LEU A 125 -14.93 17.88 -2.59
C LEU A 125 -14.14 18.93 -1.79
N ASN A 126 -13.96 20.08 -2.44
CA ASN A 126 -13.29 21.28 -1.94
C ASN A 126 -13.49 21.48 -0.42
N ASN A 127 -12.38 21.48 0.33
CA ASN A 127 -12.30 21.62 1.80
C ASN A 127 -13.14 22.77 2.40
N ARG A 128 -13.60 23.75 1.61
CA ARG A 128 -14.42 24.86 2.11
C ARG A 128 -15.72 24.43 2.79
N LYS A 129 -16.41 23.40 2.29
CA LYS A 129 -17.65 22.92 2.93
C LYS A 129 -17.34 22.05 4.15
N LEU A 130 -16.33 21.18 4.08
CA LEU A 130 -15.92 20.31 5.18
C LEU A 130 -15.31 21.07 6.36
N ASN A 131 -14.50 22.10 6.09
CA ASN A 131 -13.97 23.00 7.10
C ASN A 131 -15.07 23.76 7.85
N LYS A 132 -16.22 24.01 7.21
CA LYS A 132 -17.37 24.66 7.88
C LYS A 132 -18.01 23.75 8.95
N PHE A 133 -17.82 22.44 8.83
CA PHE A 133 -18.38 21.43 9.74
C PHE A 133 -17.30 20.75 10.61
N ASN A 134 -16.06 21.23 10.61
CA ASN A 134 -14.93 20.60 11.32
C ASN A 134 -14.78 19.08 11.06
N LEU A 135 -15.19 18.61 9.88
CA LEU A 135 -15.09 17.19 9.52
C LEU A 135 -13.67 16.89 9.04
N GLN A 136 -12.95 16.06 9.79
CA GLN A 136 -11.64 15.53 9.38
C GLN A 136 -11.84 14.23 8.60
N LEU A 137 -11.78 14.32 7.27
CA LEU A 137 -11.79 13.15 6.40
C LEU A 137 -10.37 12.66 6.16
N GLY A 138 -10.13 11.37 6.32
CA GLY A 138 -8.83 10.78 6.08
C GLY A 138 -8.85 9.26 6.18
N VAL A 139 -7.69 8.65 5.97
CA VAL A 139 -7.46 7.21 6.16
C VAL A 139 -6.69 7.03 7.47
N PRO A 140 -7.17 6.20 8.42
CA PRO A 140 -6.44 5.95 9.66
C PRO A 140 -5.11 5.21 9.39
N CYS A 141 -4.09 5.50 10.19
CA CYS A 141 -2.84 4.73 10.14
C CYS A 141 -3.02 3.34 10.74
N CYS A 142 -2.05 2.45 10.46
CA CYS A 142 -2.10 1.07 10.94
C CYS A 142 -2.34 1.00 12.46
N ASN A 143 -1.63 1.79 13.27
CA ASN A 143 -1.76 1.74 14.71
C ASN A 143 -3.15 2.20 15.17
N CYS A 144 -3.69 3.26 14.56
CA CYS A 144 -5.05 3.69 14.88
C CYS A 144 -6.07 2.64 14.43
N TYR A 145 -5.91 2.10 13.22
CA TYR A 145 -6.81 1.06 12.73
C TYR A 145 -6.86 -0.15 13.67
N LYS A 146 -5.70 -0.65 14.12
CA LYS A 146 -5.62 -1.73 15.10
C LYS A 146 -6.33 -1.38 16.39
N ASN A 147 -6.01 -0.23 16.98
CA ASN A 147 -6.60 0.19 18.26
C ASN A 147 -8.13 0.37 18.23
N PHE A 148 -8.76 0.60 17.07
CA PHE A 148 -10.21 0.80 16.96
C PHE A 148 -10.97 -0.43 16.46
N TYR A 149 -10.33 -1.36 15.76
CA TYR A 149 -11.01 -2.43 15.03
C TYR A 149 -10.44 -3.83 15.28
N GLU A 150 -9.25 -3.95 15.87
CA GLU A 150 -8.64 -5.22 16.29
C GLU A 150 -8.59 -5.25 17.82
N GLU A 151 -9.77 -5.40 18.44
CA GLU A 151 -9.91 -5.92 19.83
C GLU A 151 -9.96 -7.45 19.81
#